data_AF-A0A831SGZ2-F1
#
_entry.id   AF-A0A831SGZ2-F1
#
_cell.length_a   1.000
_cell.length_b   1.000
_cell.length_c   1.000
_cell.angle_alpha   90.00
_cell.angle_beta   90.00
_cell.angle_gamma   90.00
#
_symmetry.space_group_name_H-M   'P 1'
#
loop_
_entity.id
_entity.type
_entity.pdbx_description
1 polymer ?
#
loop_
_entity_poly.entity_id
_entity_poly.type
_entity_poly.pdbx_seq_one_letter_code
_entity_poly.pdbx_strand_id
1 'polypeptide(L)'
;MKSFVFASNRKNAGKTTMIMGLAKILSNKKIGYMKPFGERVVYKKKRVWDYDAAAMTRIFKLDENPEDLSIGFDHSKLLYMYDAETVKEKVKDNFTRVSDKKDYVFIEGGKDLCYGCSVYLDSFSVANYTDSKVIYVASIADEFSAIDELYHLKNNTNLYNKLAGVIINKVESLENWQDIYQPLLEKIDIHI
;
A
#
# COMPACT_ATOMS: atom_id res chain seq x y z
N MET A 1 12.69 -5.47 11.86
CA MET A 1 11.68 -4.56 11.28
C MET A 1 10.97 -5.31 10.17
N LYS A 2 9.64 -5.33 10.16
CA LYS A 2 8.82 -5.92 9.08
C LYS A 2 8.16 -4.80 8.28
N SER A 3 8.14 -4.90 6.96
CA SER A 3 7.54 -3.88 6.10
C SER A 3 6.53 -4.47 5.13
N PHE A 4 5.44 -3.74 4.93
CA PHE A 4 4.33 -4.16 4.08
C PHE A 4 3.87 -3.03 3.18
N VAL A 5 3.84 -3.27 1.87
CA VAL A 5 3.15 -2.42 0.91
C VAL A 5 1.70 -2.86 0.80
N PHE A 6 0.77 -1.94 1.01
CA PHE A 6 -0.64 -2.17 0.80
C PHE A 6 -0.99 -1.80 -0.64
N ALA A 7 -1.27 -2.81 -1.45
CA ALA A 7 -1.77 -2.66 -2.82
C ALA A 7 -3.30 -2.89 -2.83
N SER A 8 -3.98 -2.48 -3.90
CA SER A 8 -5.41 -2.77 -4.05
C SER A 8 -5.84 -2.87 -5.51
N ASN A 9 -7.00 -3.48 -5.75
CA ASN A 9 -7.62 -3.49 -7.08
C ASN A 9 -8.22 -2.16 -7.52
N ARG A 10 -8.61 -1.30 -6.57
CA ARG A 10 -9.31 -0.06 -6.89
C ARG A 10 -9.17 1.03 -5.84
N LYS A 11 -9.46 2.26 -6.27
CA LYS A 11 -9.55 3.41 -5.37
C LYS A 11 -10.59 3.14 -4.28
N ASN A 12 -10.33 3.60 -3.07
CA ASN A 12 -11.22 3.44 -1.91
C ASN A 12 -11.47 1.96 -1.53
N ALA A 13 -10.52 1.06 -1.81
CA ALA A 13 -10.59 -0.33 -1.36
C ALA A 13 -10.43 -0.51 0.17
N GLY A 14 -10.09 0.54 0.90
CA GLY A 14 -9.97 0.52 2.37
C GLY A 14 -8.54 0.38 2.91
N LYS A 15 -7.51 0.51 2.05
CA LYS A 15 -6.09 0.43 2.43
C LYS A 15 -5.74 1.26 3.67
N THR A 16 -6.02 2.57 3.63
CA THR A 16 -5.72 3.50 4.73
C THR A 16 -6.40 3.07 6.03
N THR A 17 -7.68 2.70 5.99
CA THR A 17 -8.42 2.24 7.16
C THR A 17 -7.86 0.93 7.72
N MET A 18 -7.45 -0.01 6.86
CA MET A 18 -6.79 -1.25 7.29
C MET A 18 -5.45 -0.97 7.96
N ILE A 19 -4.61 -0.12 7.37
CA ILE A 19 -3.35 0.31 7.97
C ILE A 19 -3.59 0.95 9.34
N MET A 20 -4.58 1.85 9.45
CA MET A 20 -4.96 2.46 10.73
C MET A 20 -5.42 1.43 11.76
N GLY A 21 -6.23 0.46 11.37
CA GLY A 21 -6.68 -0.63 12.24
C GLY A 21 -5.50 -1.46 12.77
N LEU A 22 -4.61 -1.88 11.88
CA LEU A 22 -3.41 -2.64 12.22
C LEU A 22 -2.47 -1.85 13.12
N ALA A 23 -2.22 -0.58 12.79
CA ALA A 23 -1.42 0.32 13.61
C ALA A 23 -1.98 0.49 15.02
N LYS A 24 -3.32 0.55 15.17
CA LYS A 24 -3.97 0.63 16.48
C LYS A 24 -3.81 -0.67 17.29
N ILE A 25 -3.97 -1.83 16.66
CA ILE A 25 -3.75 -3.14 17.31
C ILE A 25 -2.28 -3.27 17.75
N LEU A 26 -1.35 -2.78 16.93
CA LEU A 26 0.09 -2.78 17.19
C LEU A 26 0.55 -1.55 17.99
N SER A 27 -0.32 -0.94 18.80
CA SER A 27 -0.01 0.29 19.54
C SER A 27 1.14 0.18 20.53
N ASN A 28 1.51 -1.03 20.95
CA ASN A 28 2.69 -1.32 21.78
C ASN A 28 3.99 -1.48 20.96
N LYS A 29 3.92 -1.34 19.63
CA LYS A 29 5.05 -1.43 18.70
C LYS A 29 5.33 -0.06 18.10
N LYS A 30 6.59 0.17 17.73
CA LYS A 30 6.98 1.36 16.99
C LYS A 30 6.64 1.16 15.52
N ILE A 31 5.82 2.05 14.97
CA ILE A 31 5.40 1.97 13.57
C ILE A 31 6.00 3.12 12.75
N GLY A 32 6.35 2.81 11.51
CA GLY A 32 6.63 3.78 10.45
C GLY A 32 5.50 3.77 9.43
N TYR A 33 5.30 4.90 8.76
CA TYR A 33 4.32 5.01 7.68
C TYR A 33 4.88 5.86 6.55
N MET A 34 4.63 5.47 5.31
CA MET A 34 4.89 6.33 4.15
C MET A 34 3.84 6.10 3.06
N LYS A 35 3.64 7.10 2.21
CA LYS A 35 2.79 7.03 1.02
C LYS A 35 3.56 7.64 -0.14
N PRO A 36 4.45 6.85 -0.80
CA PRO A 36 5.43 7.37 -1.75
C PRO A 36 4.77 8.18 -2.87
N PHE A 37 3.61 7.73 -3.36
CA PHE A 37 2.82 8.47 -4.32
C PHE A 37 1.58 9.06 -3.64
N GLY A 38 1.62 10.36 -3.36
CA GLY A 38 0.50 11.09 -2.76
C GLY A 38 -0.61 11.34 -3.78
N GLU A 39 -1.85 11.35 -3.32
CA GLU A 39 -3.04 11.56 -4.17
C GLU A 39 -3.93 12.68 -3.64
N ARG A 40 -3.98 12.86 -2.31
CA ARG A 40 -4.91 13.78 -1.64
C ARG A 40 -4.15 15.01 -1.16
N VAL A 41 -3.78 15.86 -2.10
CA VAL A 41 -2.97 17.05 -1.84
C VAL A 41 -3.70 18.01 -0.90
N VAL A 42 -3.01 18.42 0.17
CA VAL A 42 -3.42 19.54 1.02
C VAL A 42 -2.28 20.54 1.16
N TYR A 43 -2.62 21.82 1.13
CA TYR A 43 -1.65 22.90 1.33
C TYR A 43 -1.79 23.48 2.74
N LYS A 44 -0.74 23.35 3.56
CA LYS A 44 -0.77 23.84 4.95
C LYS A 44 0.63 24.24 5.40
N LYS A 45 0.73 25.35 6.16
CA LYS A 45 2.02 25.91 6.62
C LYS A 45 3.04 26.13 5.49
N LYS A 46 2.57 26.59 4.32
CA LYS A 46 3.36 26.77 3.09
C LYS A 46 3.97 25.49 2.51
N ARG A 47 3.47 24.32 2.90
CA ARG A 47 3.98 23.01 2.51
C ARG A 47 2.86 22.17 1.89
N VAL A 48 3.24 21.24 1.02
CA VAL A 48 2.33 20.33 0.31
C VAL A 48 2.38 18.97 1.01
N TRP A 49 1.23 18.47 1.47
CA TRP A 49 1.13 17.17 2.14
C TRP A 49 0.13 16.28 1.43
N ASP A 50 0.26 14.96 1.65
CA ASP A 50 -0.85 14.05 1.45
C ASP A 50 -1.75 14.06 2.69
N TYR A 51 -3.06 14.13 2.50
CA TYR A 51 -4.03 14.12 3.59
C TYR A 51 -3.91 12.86 4.46
N ASP A 52 -3.73 11.70 3.84
CA ASP A 52 -3.67 10.42 4.55
C ASP A 52 -2.35 10.31 5.33
N ALA A 53 -1.24 10.77 4.74
CA ALA A 53 0.03 10.89 5.46
C ALA A 53 -0.06 11.82 6.68
N ALA A 54 -0.68 13.00 6.52
CA ALA A 54 -0.88 13.94 7.63
C ALA A 54 -1.80 13.36 8.72
N ALA A 55 -2.84 12.61 8.33
CA ALA A 55 -3.73 11.93 9.27
C ALA A 55 -2.97 10.85 10.07
N MET A 56 -2.19 10.00 9.40
CA MET A 56 -1.39 8.96 10.04
C MET A 56 -0.37 9.52 11.02
N THR A 57 0.39 10.55 10.62
CA THR A 57 1.33 11.24 11.53
C THR A 57 0.62 11.76 12.77
N ARG A 58 -0.54 12.39 12.62
CA ARG A 58 -1.28 12.98 13.75
C ARG A 58 -1.89 11.93 14.68
N ILE A 59 -2.52 10.89 14.12
CA ILE A 59 -3.24 9.87 14.89
C ILE A 59 -2.27 9.02 15.70
N PHE A 60 -1.14 8.64 15.10
CA PHE A 60 -0.15 7.76 15.72
C PHE A 60 1.06 8.49 16.30
N LYS A 61 1.07 9.83 16.27
CA LYS A 61 2.14 10.70 16.78
C LYS A 61 3.51 10.28 16.23
N LEU A 62 3.58 10.10 14.91
CA LEU A 62 4.82 9.76 14.22
C LEU A 62 5.81 10.94 14.30
N ASP A 63 7.10 10.63 14.36
CA ASP A 63 8.17 11.64 14.48
C ASP A 63 8.43 12.36 13.14
N GLU A 64 8.01 11.75 12.04
CA GLU A 64 8.25 12.18 10.67
C GLU A 64 7.30 13.31 10.24
N ASN A 65 7.81 14.29 9.49
CA ASN A 65 6.96 15.35 8.94
C ASN A 65 6.09 14.79 7.81
N PRO A 66 4.79 15.14 7.72
CA PRO A 66 3.89 14.63 6.68
C PRO A 66 4.35 14.88 5.24
N GLU A 67 5.10 15.95 5.00
CA GLU A 67 5.65 16.27 3.68
C GLU A 67 6.75 15.30 3.23
N ASP A 68 7.47 14.70 4.18
CA ASP A 68 8.60 13.82 3.92
C ASP A 68 8.12 12.39 3.62
N LEU A 69 6.82 12.12 3.76
CA LEU A 69 6.21 10.80 3.61
C LEU A 69 5.79 10.48 2.16
N SER A 70 5.82 11.48 1.27
CA SER A 70 5.51 11.35 -0.16
C SER A 70 6.63 11.92 -1.02
N ILE A 71 6.88 11.28 -2.16
CA ILE A 71 7.91 11.69 -3.14
C ILE A 71 7.33 12.69 -4.12
N GLY A 72 6.06 12.53 -4.47
CA GLY A 72 5.34 13.48 -5.30
C GLY A 72 3.86 13.15 -5.37
N PHE A 73 3.15 13.97 -6.14
CA PHE A 73 1.68 14.01 -6.17
C PHE A 73 1.09 14.05 -7.58
N ASP A 74 1.94 14.20 -8.60
CA ASP A 74 1.51 14.39 -9.98
C ASP A 74 2.49 13.70 -10.93
N HIS A 75 1.94 12.97 -11.90
CA HIS A 75 2.73 12.21 -12.85
C HIS A 75 3.61 13.11 -13.71
N SER A 76 3.07 14.21 -14.24
CA SER A 76 3.81 15.08 -15.16
C SER A 76 5.01 15.74 -14.49
N LYS A 77 4.85 16.19 -13.24
CA LYS A 77 5.95 16.75 -12.45
C LYS A 77 7.00 15.70 -12.12
N LEU A 78 6.58 14.50 -11.71
CA LEU A 78 7.50 13.41 -11.40
C LEU A 78 8.31 12.98 -12.63
N LEU A 79 7.65 12.81 -13.78
CA LEU A 79 8.31 12.49 -15.07
C LEU A 79 9.32 13.55 -15.49
N TYR A 80 9.00 14.83 -15.26
CA TYR A 80 9.90 15.93 -15.59
C TYR A 80 11.12 15.97 -14.66
N MET A 81 10.92 15.66 -13.37
CA MET A 81 11.95 15.82 -12.35
C MET A 81 12.87 14.62 -12.21
N TYR A 82 12.37 13.40 -12.43
CA TYR A 82 13.05 12.16 -12.02
C TYR A 82 13.00 11.08 -13.10
N ASP A 83 14.09 10.33 -13.19
CA ASP A 83 14.14 9.05 -13.90
C ASP A 83 13.89 7.87 -12.94
N ALA A 84 13.95 6.64 -13.48
CA ALA A 84 13.69 5.42 -12.73
C ALA A 84 14.64 5.22 -11.54
N GLU A 85 15.95 5.44 -11.74
CA GLU A 85 16.93 5.26 -10.67
C GLU A 85 16.78 6.34 -9.59
N THR A 86 16.51 7.59 -9.98
CA THR A 86 16.26 8.68 -9.03
C THR A 86 15.02 8.42 -8.18
N VAL A 87 13.93 7.92 -8.78
CA VAL A 87 12.71 7.53 -8.03
C VAL A 87 13.01 6.41 -7.04
N LYS A 88 13.70 5.37 -7.49
CA LYS A 88 14.11 4.23 -6.65
C LYS A 88 14.97 4.67 -5.47
N GLU A 89 15.98 5.52 -5.68
CA GLU A 89 16.80 6.07 -4.60
C GLU A 89 15.96 6.88 -3.60
N LYS A 90 15.07 7.75 -4.08
CA LYS A 90 14.15 8.51 -3.22
C LYS A 90 13.23 7.63 -2.39
N VAL A 91 12.70 6.54 -2.96
CA VAL A 91 11.91 5.55 -2.22
C VAL A 91 12.75 4.91 -1.13
N LYS A 92 13.99 4.48 -1.44
CA LYS A 92 14.88 3.83 -0.49
C LYS A 92 15.32 4.77 0.64
N ASP A 93 15.63 6.02 0.34
CA ASP A 93 16.01 7.02 1.33
C ASP A 93 14.84 7.34 2.27
N ASN A 94 13.63 7.51 1.70
CA ASN A 94 12.43 7.72 2.49
C ASN A 94 12.14 6.51 3.38
N PHE A 95 12.20 5.30 2.82
CA PHE A 95 12.02 4.05 3.57
C PHE A 95 13.03 3.91 4.71
N THR A 96 14.30 4.21 4.47
CA THR A 96 15.36 4.16 5.50
C THR A 96 15.04 5.10 6.66
N ARG A 97 14.58 6.32 6.36
CA ARG A 97 14.18 7.28 7.38
C ARG A 97 12.97 6.81 8.19
N VAL A 98 11.88 6.41 7.52
CA VAL A 98 10.64 6.01 8.23
C VAL A 98 10.74 4.66 8.93
N SER A 99 11.75 3.85 8.60
CA SER A 99 11.99 2.55 9.22
C SER A 99 12.95 2.59 10.41
N ASP A 100 13.65 3.70 10.64
CA ASP A 100 14.61 3.82 11.73
C ASP A 100 13.94 3.53 13.08
N LYS A 101 14.48 2.55 13.80
CA LYS A 101 14.01 2.08 15.11
C LYS A 101 12.52 1.71 15.13
N LYS A 102 11.93 1.31 14.01
CA LYS A 102 10.55 0.82 13.94
C LYS A 102 10.49 -0.71 13.92
N ASP A 103 9.46 -1.26 14.55
CA ASP A 103 9.13 -2.68 14.49
C ASP A 103 8.43 -3.03 13.18
N TYR A 104 7.52 -2.15 12.74
CA TYR A 104 6.69 -2.30 11.54
C TYR A 104 6.72 -1.04 10.68
N VAL A 105 6.71 -1.20 9.36
CA VAL A 105 6.55 -0.10 8.41
C VAL A 105 5.39 -0.40 7.47
N PHE A 106 4.44 0.53 7.39
CA PHE A 106 3.32 0.45 6.48
C PHE A 106 3.52 1.42 5.32
N ILE A 107 3.50 0.89 4.11
CA ILE A 107 3.68 1.65 2.88
C ILE A 107 2.33 1.63 2.16
N GLU A 108 1.66 2.76 2.07
CA GLU A 108 0.39 2.86 1.34
C GLU A 108 0.67 3.04 -0.15
N GLY A 109 0.26 2.06 -0.95
CA GLY A 109 0.34 2.12 -2.40
C GLY A 109 -0.73 3.00 -3.03
N GLY A 110 -0.63 3.16 -4.35
CA GLY A 110 -1.57 3.96 -5.14
C GLY A 110 -3.00 3.39 -5.19
N LYS A 111 -3.89 4.09 -5.88
CA LYS A 111 -5.30 3.70 -6.02
C LYS A 111 -5.53 2.29 -6.57
N ASP A 112 -4.70 1.81 -7.49
CA ASP A 112 -4.79 0.47 -8.10
C ASP A 112 -3.39 -0.05 -8.41
N LEU A 113 -3.30 -1.26 -8.98
CA LEU A 113 -2.03 -1.92 -9.27
C LEU A 113 -1.19 -1.24 -10.35
N CYS A 114 -1.83 -0.56 -11.30
CA CYS A 114 -1.16 0.08 -12.43
C CYS A 114 -0.82 1.54 -12.16
N TYR A 115 -1.45 2.14 -11.16
CA TYR A 115 -1.26 3.54 -10.83
C TYR A 115 0.17 3.81 -10.34
N GLY A 116 0.84 4.74 -11.02
CA GLY A 116 2.24 5.08 -10.73
C GLY A 116 3.27 4.31 -11.56
N CYS A 117 2.87 3.33 -12.39
CA CYS A 117 3.83 2.57 -13.21
C CYS A 117 4.67 3.48 -14.12
N SER A 118 4.07 4.50 -14.75
CA SER A 118 4.79 5.41 -15.65
C SER A 118 5.81 6.31 -14.93
N VAL A 119 5.68 6.45 -13.60
CA VAL A 119 6.61 7.20 -12.74
C VAL A 119 7.33 6.31 -11.75
N TYR A 120 7.33 4.99 -11.99
CA TYR A 120 8.05 4.01 -11.18
C TYR A 120 7.64 3.98 -9.69
N LEU A 121 6.40 4.38 -9.38
CA LEU A 121 5.86 4.43 -8.01
C LEU A 121 4.66 3.51 -7.79
N ASP A 122 4.40 2.57 -8.71
CA ASP A 122 3.40 1.55 -8.45
C ASP A 122 3.76 0.70 -7.23
N SER A 123 2.74 0.06 -6.64
CA SER A 123 2.88 -0.65 -5.36
C SER A 123 3.96 -1.74 -5.42
N PHE A 124 4.19 -2.36 -6.57
CA PHE A 124 5.15 -3.45 -6.71
C PHE A 124 6.57 -2.95 -6.93
N SER A 125 6.74 -1.91 -7.74
CA SER A 125 8.02 -1.19 -7.84
C SER A 125 8.48 -0.74 -6.46
N VAL A 126 7.59 -0.12 -5.68
CA VAL A 126 7.89 0.30 -4.30
C VAL A 126 8.21 -0.90 -3.39
N ALA A 127 7.48 -2.01 -3.49
CA ALA A 127 7.76 -3.23 -2.72
C ALA A 127 9.14 -3.81 -3.06
N ASN A 128 9.56 -3.75 -4.33
CA ASN A 128 10.88 -4.19 -4.77
C ASN A 128 11.98 -3.27 -4.24
N TYR A 129 11.80 -1.95 -4.31
CA TYR A 129 12.80 -0.99 -3.84
C TYR A 129 13.06 -1.07 -2.35
N THR A 130 12.01 -1.36 -1.57
CA THR A 130 12.04 -1.43 -0.10
C THR A 130 12.22 -2.84 0.46
N ASP A 131 12.34 -3.85 -0.41
CA ASP A 131 12.28 -5.27 -0.08
C ASP A 131 11.13 -5.66 0.87
N SER A 132 9.99 -5.00 0.68
CA SER A 132 8.79 -5.22 1.50
C SER A 132 7.94 -6.35 0.94
N LYS A 133 7.18 -7.00 1.81
CA LYS A 133 6.08 -7.89 1.38
C LYS A 133 4.87 -7.06 0.95
N VAL A 134 3.97 -7.65 0.19
CA VAL A 134 2.74 -7.00 -0.29
C VAL A 134 1.54 -7.58 0.45
N ILE A 135 0.68 -6.71 0.99
CA ILE A 135 -0.67 -7.08 1.40
C ILE A 135 -1.61 -6.52 0.34
N TYR A 136 -2.38 -7.39 -0.29
CA TYR A 136 -3.28 -6.98 -1.36
C TYR A 136 -4.71 -6.84 -0.84
N VAL A 137 -5.28 -5.64 -0.94
CA VAL A 137 -6.64 -5.33 -0.48
C VAL A 137 -7.59 -5.35 -1.67
N ALA A 138 -8.34 -6.44 -1.81
CA ALA A 138 -9.36 -6.60 -2.84
C ALA A 138 -10.71 -6.09 -2.31
N SER A 139 -11.18 -4.96 -2.84
CA SER A 139 -12.56 -4.51 -2.58
C SER A 139 -13.49 -5.17 -3.58
N ILE A 140 -14.55 -5.79 -3.07
CA ILE A 140 -15.54 -6.47 -3.90
C ILE A 140 -16.43 -5.44 -4.62
N ALA A 141 -16.66 -5.64 -5.92
CA ALA A 141 -17.88 -5.18 -6.61
C ALA A 141 -18.81 -6.35 -6.84
N ASP A 142 -18.23 -7.46 -7.28
CA ASP A 142 -18.83 -8.78 -7.42
C ASP A 142 -17.78 -9.83 -7.02
N GLU A 143 -18.24 -10.95 -6.49
CA GLU A 143 -17.37 -11.95 -5.85
C GLU A 143 -16.43 -12.62 -6.86
N PHE A 144 -16.94 -12.94 -8.05
CA PHE A 144 -16.15 -13.61 -9.07
C PHE A 144 -15.09 -12.68 -9.70
N SER A 145 -15.33 -11.38 -9.84
CA SER A 145 -14.29 -10.44 -10.29
C SER A 145 -13.11 -10.39 -9.33
N ALA A 146 -13.36 -10.40 -8.02
CA ALA A 146 -12.27 -10.43 -7.04
C ALA A 146 -11.47 -11.74 -7.12
N ILE A 147 -12.15 -12.87 -7.33
CA ILE A 147 -11.51 -14.18 -7.52
C ILE A 147 -10.69 -14.19 -8.81
N ASP A 148 -11.28 -13.80 -9.95
CA ASP A 148 -10.60 -13.78 -11.25
C ASP A 148 -9.37 -12.88 -11.24
N GLU A 149 -9.43 -11.73 -10.55
CA GLU A 149 -8.29 -10.83 -10.38
C GLU A 149 -7.17 -11.50 -9.57
N LEU A 150 -7.50 -12.24 -8.51
CA LEU A 150 -6.53 -13.01 -7.73
C LEU A 150 -5.89 -14.15 -8.52
N TYR A 151 -6.69 -14.88 -9.32
CA TYR A 151 -6.17 -15.88 -10.27
C TYR A 151 -5.25 -15.23 -11.30
N HIS A 152 -5.62 -14.06 -11.84
CA HIS A 152 -4.81 -13.35 -12.81
C HIS A 152 -3.48 -12.91 -12.19
N LEU A 153 -3.51 -12.34 -10.99
CA LEU A 153 -2.32 -11.94 -10.25
C LEU A 153 -1.39 -13.13 -10.00
N LYS A 154 -1.93 -14.27 -9.58
CA LYS A 154 -1.13 -15.46 -9.34
C LYS A 154 -0.48 -16.00 -10.62
N ASN A 155 -1.26 -16.14 -11.68
CA ASN A 155 -0.84 -16.90 -12.86
C ASN A 155 -0.07 -16.06 -13.89
N ASN A 156 -0.29 -14.75 -13.94
CA ASN A 156 0.24 -13.89 -15.02
C ASN A 156 1.24 -12.86 -14.52
N THR A 157 1.56 -12.85 -13.23
CA THR A 157 2.43 -11.83 -12.66
C THR A 157 3.43 -12.43 -11.68
N ASN A 158 4.66 -11.90 -11.67
CA ASN A 158 5.67 -12.28 -10.67
C ASN A 158 5.34 -11.73 -9.26
N LEU A 159 4.21 -11.03 -9.12
CA LEU A 159 3.82 -10.28 -7.93
C LEU A 159 3.43 -11.20 -6.78
N TYR A 160 2.99 -12.42 -7.11
CA TYR A 160 2.65 -13.46 -6.14
C TYR A 160 3.80 -13.78 -5.18
N ASN A 161 5.06 -13.73 -5.65
CA ASN A 161 6.22 -14.11 -4.84
C ASN A 161 6.47 -13.21 -3.62
N LYS A 162 5.99 -11.95 -3.65
CA LYS A 162 6.09 -11.00 -2.53
C LYS A 162 4.79 -10.90 -1.73
N LEU A 163 3.72 -11.57 -2.16
CA LEU A 163 2.43 -11.51 -1.50
C LEU A 163 2.51 -12.16 -0.11
N ALA A 164 2.23 -11.40 0.94
CA ALA A 164 2.11 -11.88 2.31
C ALA A 164 0.71 -12.40 2.63
N GLY A 165 -0.30 -11.92 1.91
CA GLY A 165 -1.70 -12.26 2.12
C GLY A 165 -2.63 -11.30 1.39
N VAL A 166 -3.89 -11.69 1.34
CA VAL A 166 -4.97 -10.94 0.69
C VAL A 166 -5.99 -10.54 1.74
N ILE A 167 -6.47 -9.30 1.68
CA ILE A 167 -7.62 -8.85 2.47
C ILE A 167 -8.78 -8.65 1.52
N ILE A 168 -9.81 -9.47 1.68
CA ILE A 168 -11.09 -9.27 0.99
C ILE A 168 -11.92 -8.27 1.80
N ASN A 169 -12.19 -7.10 1.23
CA ASN A 169 -12.89 -6.03 1.90
C ASN A 169 -14.25 -5.73 1.26
N LYS A 170 -15.19 -5.23 2.09
CA LYS A 170 -16.58 -4.93 1.72
C LYS A 170 -17.35 -6.16 1.23
N VAL A 171 -17.15 -7.29 1.90
CA VAL A 171 -17.98 -8.49 1.72
C VAL A 171 -19.42 -8.18 2.11
N GLU A 172 -20.39 -8.63 1.32
CA GLU A 172 -21.81 -8.55 1.69
C GLU A 172 -22.17 -9.62 2.72
N SER A 173 -21.69 -10.85 2.52
CA SER A 173 -21.86 -11.98 3.43
C SER A 173 -20.51 -12.61 3.75
N LEU A 174 -20.10 -12.53 5.03
CA LEU A 174 -18.87 -13.17 5.50
C LEU A 174 -18.97 -14.70 5.42
N GLU A 175 -20.14 -15.26 5.72
CA GLU A 175 -20.41 -16.71 5.67
C GLU A 175 -20.20 -17.26 4.26
N ASN A 176 -20.78 -16.61 3.24
CA ASN A 176 -20.58 -17.02 1.84
C ASN A 176 -19.09 -16.98 1.45
N TRP A 177 -18.35 -15.98 1.93
CA TRP A 177 -16.92 -15.89 1.66
C TRP A 177 -16.12 -17.01 2.30
N GLN A 178 -16.43 -17.38 3.54
CA GLN A 178 -15.74 -18.46 4.25
C GLN A 178 -16.09 -19.84 3.66
N ASP A 179 -17.35 -20.06 3.32
CA ASP A 179 -17.83 -21.40 2.94
C ASP A 179 -17.67 -21.71 1.44
N ILE A 180 -17.76 -20.69 0.59
CA ILE A 180 -17.80 -20.87 -0.88
C ILE A 180 -16.50 -20.40 -1.54
N TYR A 181 -16.05 -19.18 -1.23
CA TYR A 181 -15.02 -18.51 -2.02
C TYR A 181 -13.59 -18.73 -1.49
N GLN A 182 -13.39 -18.69 -0.16
CA GLN A 182 -12.11 -18.96 0.47
C GLN A 182 -11.54 -20.34 0.09
N PRO A 183 -12.32 -21.44 0.07
CA PRO A 183 -11.82 -22.75 -0.34
C PRO A 183 -11.35 -22.82 -1.81
N LEU A 184 -11.83 -21.92 -2.68
CA LEU A 184 -11.36 -21.83 -4.07
C LEU A 184 -9.96 -21.19 -4.13
N LEU A 185 -9.74 -20.15 -3.34
CA LEU A 185 -8.48 -19.41 -3.28
C LEU A 185 -7.38 -20.19 -2.55
N GLU A 186 -7.72 -20.95 -1.51
CA GLU A 186 -6.78 -21.84 -0.83
C GLU A 186 -6.24 -22.96 -1.73
N LYS A 187 -7.05 -23.47 -2.67
CA LYS A 187 -6.58 -24.46 -3.69
C LYS A 187 -5.49 -23.90 -4.59
N ILE A 188 -5.45 -22.57 -4.73
CA ILE A 188 -4.39 -21.86 -5.42
C ILE A 188 -3.49 -21.13 -4.42
N ASP A 189 -3.31 -21.63 -3.20
CA ASP A 189 -2.30 -21.17 -2.23
C ASP A 189 -2.40 -19.66 -1.88
N ILE A 190 -3.56 -19.04 -2.18
CA ILE A 190 -3.86 -17.67 -1.76
C ILE A 190 -4.47 -17.72 -0.38
N HIS A 191 -3.76 -17.16 0.59
CA HIS A 191 -4.24 -17.00 1.96
C HIS A 191 -4.96 -15.66 2.14
N ILE A 192 -6.22 -15.75 2.57
CA ILE A 192 -7.08 -14.63 2.97
C ILE A 192 -7.04 -14.47 4.49
#